data_AF-A0A7S3ZNL9-F1
#
_entry.id   AF-A0A7S3ZNL9-F1
#
_cell.length_a   1.000
_cell.length_b   1.000
_cell.length_c   1.000
_cell.angle_alpha   90.00
_cell.angle_beta   90.00
_cell.angle_gamma   90.00
#
_symmetry.space_group_name_H-M   'P 1'
#
loop_
_entity.id
_entity.type
_entity.pdbx_description
1 polymer ?
#
loop_
_entity_poly.entity_id
_entity_poly.type
_entity_poly.pdbx_seq_one_letter_code
_entity_poly.pdbx_strand_id
1 'polypeptide(L)'
;RTGWKQKYDKVLCDVPCSGDGTGRKKRSVVRTWDVRHGLGLHALQLAILNRGLELLGYGGRLVYSTCSLNPIECEAVVSAALARHAGLVRLVAAPAWARDLSTPGLASWSVPGAAYGATREVFARFEDVSNPKKARVAATMFPPADGAPLALARRFLPSEKCDSGGFFVAIFERSAERRPPAAPRAP
;
A
#
# COMPACT_ATOMS: atom_id res chain seq x y z
N ARG A 1 -25.82 -8.31 17.72
CA ARG A 1 -25.60 -8.98 16.40
C ARG A 1 -24.39 -8.32 15.72
N THR A 2 -23.17 -8.77 15.99
CA THR A 2 -21.93 -8.16 15.45
C THR A 2 -21.08 -9.23 14.77
N GLY A 3 -21.56 -9.73 13.63
CA GLY A 3 -20.88 -10.80 12.89
C GLY A 3 -20.72 -10.40 11.44
N TRP A 4 -19.61 -9.74 11.11
CA TRP A 4 -19.15 -9.70 9.73
C TRP A 4 -18.86 -11.14 9.32
N LYS A 5 -19.83 -11.79 8.67
CA LYS A 5 -19.60 -13.10 8.05
C LYS A 5 -18.51 -12.89 7.01
N GLN A 6 -17.40 -13.60 7.17
CA GLN A 6 -16.37 -13.69 6.14
C GLN A 6 -17.05 -14.38 4.95
N LYS A 7 -17.08 -13.71 3.79
CA LYS A 7 -18.03 -14.04 2.70
C LYS A 7 -17.37 -14.57 1.44
N TYR A 8 -16.08 -14.29 1.24
CA TYR A 8 -15.43 -14.50 -0.06
C TYR A 8 -14.09 -15.19 0.09
N ASP A 9 -13.82 -16.16 -0.78
CA ASP A 9 -12.53 -16.83 -0.87
C ASP A 9 -11.48 -15.98 -1.61
N LYS A 10 -11.96 -15.10 -2.49
CA LYS A 10 -11.11 -14.21 -3.30
C LYS A 10 -11.66 -12.80 -3.33
N VAL A 11 -10.79 -11.82 -3.12
CA VAL A 11 -11.11 -10.39 -3.18
C VAL A 11 -10.07 -9.66 -4.04
N LEU A 12 -10.54 -8.79 -4.93
CA LEU A 12 -9.68 -7.88 -5.69
C LEU A 12 -9.96 -6.45 -5.26
N CYS A 13 -8.92 -5.74 -4.84
CA CYS A 13 -8.93 -4.33 -4.51
C CYS A 13 -8.08 -3.59 -5.54
N ASP A 14 -8.68 -3.30 -6.70
CA ASP A 14 -8.12 -2.36 -7.66
C ASP A 14 -8.55 -0.95 -7.27
N VAL A 15 -7.67 -0.23 -6.57
CA VAL A 15 -8.05 1.00 -5.86
C VAL A 15 -7.82 2.25 -6.73
N PRO A 16 -8.62 3.32 -6.52
CA PRO A 16 -8.35 4.61 -7.15
C PRO A 16 -6.94 5.11 -6.78
N CYS A 17 -6.14 5.44 -7.80
CA CYS A 17 -4.72 5.82 -7.71
C CYS A 17 -4.44 7.17 -8.40
N SER A 18 -3.32 7.81 -8.05
CA SER A 18 -2.85 9.01 -8.77
C SER A 18 -2.43 8.70 -10.21
N GLY A 19 -2.06 7.45 -10.49
CA GLY A 19 -1.85 6.92 -11.82
C GLY A 19 -0.55 7.32 -12.50
N ASP A 20 0.49 7.72 -11.77
CA ASP A 20 1.83 8.01 -12.29
C ASP A 20 2.42 6.87 -13.12
N GLY A 21 2.08 5.61 -12.82
CA GLY A 21 2.46 4.47 -13.65
C GLY A 21 1.86 4.49 -15.06
N THR A 22 0.80 5.26 -15.31
CA THR A 22 0.07 5.25 -16.58
C THR A 22 0.58 6.25 -17.62
N GLY A 23 1.66 6.98 -17.33
CA GLY A 23 2.14 8.09 -18.18
C GLY A 23 2.40 7.74 -19.65
N ARG A 24 2.79 6.49 -19.95
CA ARG A 24 2.93 5.99 -21.34
C ARG A 24 1.60 5.86 -22.09
N LYS A 25 0.52 5.50 -21.38
CA LYS A 25 -0.82 5.26 -21.92
C LYS A 25 -1.69 6.53 -21.92
N LYS A 26 -1.51 7.40 -20.91
CA LYS A 26 -2.30 8.61 -20.71
C LYS A 26 -1.38 9.82 -20.52
N ARG A 27 -1.05 10.51 -21.62
CA ARG A 27 -0.13 11.66 -21.62
C ARG A 27 -0.60 12.82 -20.74
N SER A 28 -1.91 12.97 -20.53
CA SER A 28 -2.49 13.99 -19.65
C SER A 28 -2.01 13.86 -18.21
N VAL A 29 -1.84 12.63 -17.72
CA VAL A 29 -1.36 12.37 -16.34
C VAL A 29 0.02 12.96 -16.13
N VAL A 30 0.92 12.85 -17.11
CA VAL A 30 2.28 13.41 -17.02
C VAL A 30 2.25 14.94 -16.84
N ARG A 31 1.23 15.63 -17.35
CA ARG A 31 1.13 17.09 -17.27
C ARG A 31 0.52 17.58 -15.96
N THR A 32 -0.34 16.78 -15.34
CA THR A 32 -1.11 17.20 -14.17
C THR A 32 -0.66 16.52 -12.87
N TRP A 33 0.22 15.52 -12.96
CA TRP A 33 0.65 14.75 -11.79
C TRP A 33 1.50 15.57 -10.82
N ASP A 34 1.26 15.37 -9.53
CA ASP A 34 1.97 15.96 -8.41
C ASP A 34 2.22 14.88 -7.35
N VAL A 35 3.40 14.87 -6.74
CA VAL A 35 3.81 13.89 -5.72
C VAL A 35 2.84 13.86 -4.52
N ARG A 36 2.17 14.99 -4.24
CA ARG A 36 1.21 15.14 -3.13
C ARG A 36 -0.13 14.47 -3.40
N HIS A 37 -0.43 14.07 -4.64
CA HIS A 37 -1.69 13.37 -4.95
C HIS A 37 -1.86 12.10 -4.10
N GLY A 38 -0.76 11.39 -3.83
CA GLY A 38 -0.79 10.20 -2.96
C GLY A 38 -1.23 10.50 -1.52
N LEU A 39 -0.94 11.69 -0.99
CA LEU A 39 -1.32 12.08 0.37
C LEU A 39 -2.84 12.08 0.57
N GLY A 40 -3.59 12.54 -0.44
CA GLY A 40 -5.05 12.57 -0.39
C GLY A 40 -5.71 11.20 -0.59
N LEU A 41 -5.04 10.28 -1.27
CA LEU A 41 -5.60 8.97 -1.64
C LEU A 41 -5.29 7.86 -0.63
N HIS A 42 -4.18 7.97 0.11
CA HIS A 42 -3.72 6.94 1.06
C HIS A 42 -4.82 6.48 2.02
N ALA A 43 -5.54 7.41 2.66
CA ALA A 43 -6.59 7.07 3.62
C ALA A 43 -7.75 6.30 2.98
N LEU A 44 -8.15 6.68 1.76
CA LEU A 44 -9.19 5.99 1.00
C LEU A 44 -8.74 4.59 0.58
N GLN A 45 -7.53 4.46 0.02
CA GLN A 45 -6.97 3.18 -0.41
C GLN A 45 -6.82 2.21 0.77
N LEU A 46 -6.35 2.70 1.91
CA LEU A 46 -6.26 1.93 3.15
C LEU A 46 -7.65 1.51 3.66
N ALA A 47 -8.66 2.38 3.58
CA ALA A 47 -10.03 2.01 3.95
C ALA A 47 -10.59 0.90 3.05
N ILE A 48 -10.38 0.97 1.73
CA ILE A 48 -10.79 -0.06 0.78
C ILE A 48 -10.09 -1.39 1.08
N LEU A 49 -8.76 -1.37 1.24
CA LEU A 49 -7.98 -2.57 1.53
C LEU A 49 -8.43 -3.22 2.86
N ASN A 50 -8.58 -2.43 3.92
CA ASN A 50 -9.07 -2.92 5.21
C ASN A 50 -10.44 -3.58 5.07
N ARG A 51 -11.34 -2.95 4.32
CA ARG A 51 -12.67 -3.49 4.09
C ARG A 51 -12.63 -4.81 3.32
N GLY A 52 -11.76 -4.92 2.32
CA GLY A 52 -11.53 -6.15 1.59
C GLY A 52 -11.02 -7.29 2.49
N LEU A 53 -10.06 -6.99 3.37
CA LEU A 53 -9.51 -7.98 4.31
C LEU A 53 -10.54 -8.45 5.35
N GLU A 54 -11.43 -7.56 5.81
CA GLU A 54 -12.54 -7.91 6.71
C GLU A 54 -13.55 -8.88 6.06
N LEU A 55 -13.77 -8.76 4.75
CA LEU A 55 -14.68 -9.60 3.97
C LEU A 55 -14.10 -10.96 3.60
N LEU A 56 -12.77 -11.11 3.66
CA LEU A 56 -12.03 -12.28 3.22
C LEU A 56 -12.21 -13.46 4.19
N GLY A 57 -12.57 -14.63 3.65
CA GLY A 57 -12.63 -15.92 4.34
C GLY A 57 -11.27 -16.43 4.79
N TYR A 58 -11.25 -17.28 5.82
CA TYR A 58 -10.03 -18.01 6.23
C TYR A 58 -9.47 -18.83 5.05
N GLY A 59 -8.15 -18.78 4.85
CA GLY A 59 -7.50 -19.39 3.67
C GLY A 59 -7.74 -18.64 2.35
N GLY A 60 -8.61 -17.64 2.35
CA GLY A 60 -8.87 -16.80 1.19
C GLY A 60 -7.70 -15.88 0.85
N ARG A 61 -7.69 -15.39 -0.39
CA ARG A 61 -6.68 -14.46 -0.90
C ARG A 61 -7.26 -13.13 -1.35
N LEU A 62 -6.57 -12.05 -1.03
CA LEU A 62 -6.88 -10.71 -1.52
C LEU A 62 -5.72 -10.19 -2.35
N VAL A 63 -6.02 -9.61 -3.51
CA VAL A 63 -5.06 -8.89 -4.33
C VAL A 63 -5.34 -7.40 -4.18
N TYR A 64 -4.34 -6.66 -3.71
CA TYR A 64 -4.32 -5.20 -3.75
C TYR A 64 -3.54 -4.77 -4.98
N SER A 65 -4.13 -3.92 -5.82
CA SER A 65 -3.49 -3.40 -7.02
C SER A 65 -3.66 -1.90 -7.16
N THR A 66 -2.63 -1.25 -7.69
CA THR A 66 -2.68 0.16 -8.07
C THR A 66 -1.95 0.37 -9.39
N CYS A 67 -2.37 1.40 -10.10
CA CYS A 67 -1.71 1.96 -11.26
C CYS A 67 -0.65 3.04 -10.92
N SER A 68 -0.26 3.11 -9.64
CA SER A 68 0.66 4.09 -9.09
C SER A 68 2.02 3.46 -8.82
N LEU A 69 3.09 4.25 -8.88
CA LEU A 69 4.43 3.86 -8.42
C LEU A 69 4.84 4.62 -7.16
N ASN A 70 3.98 5.52 -6.66
CA ASN A 70 4.20 6.28 -5.43
C ASN A 70 4.16 5.34 -4.21
N PRO A 71 5.23 5.27 -3.39
CA PRO A 71 5.27 4.41 -2.21
C PRO A 71 4.14 4.67 -1.19
N ILE A 72 3.64 5.90 -1.13
CA ILE A 72 2.55 6.31 -0.23
C ILE A 72 1.23 5.62 -0.61
N GLU A 73 1.05 5.32 -1.90
CA GLU A 73 -0.10 4.60 -2.44
C GLU A 73 0.16 3.10 -2.57
N CYS A 74 1.39 2.64 -2.31
CA CYS A 74 1.81 1.27 -2.54
C CYS A 74 2.20 0.62 -1.21
N GLU A 75 3.49 0.60 -0.89
CA GLU A 75 4.04 -0.06 0.30
C GLU A 75 3.48 0.50 1.60
N ALA A 76 3.22 1.80 1.67
CA ALA A 76 2.66 2.41 2.88
C ALA A 76 1.23 1.92 3.19
N VAL A 77 0.40 1.75 2.15
CA VAL A 77 -0.96 1.19 2.33
C VAL A 77 -0.88 -0.27 2.76
N VAL A 78 0.03 -1.03 2.15
CA VAL A 78 0.26 -2.44 2.48
C VAL A 78 0.78 -2.61 3.91
N SER A 79 1.79 -1.84 4.32
CA SER A 79 2.36 -1.91 5.66
C SER A 79 1.34 -1.52 6.74
N ALA A 80 0.55 -0.46 6.49
CA ALA A 80 -0.49 -0.02 7.40
C ALA A 80 -1.61 -1.06 7.57
N ALA A 81 -2.02 -1.71 6.48
CA ALA A 81 -3.00 -2.80 6.53
C ALA A 81 -2.45 -4.03 7.27
N LEU A 82 -1.19 -4.42 7.04
CA LEU A 82 -0.54 -5.50 7.78
C LEU A 82 -0.49 -5.23 9.28
N ALA A 83 -0.10 -4.02 9.69
CA ALA A 83 -0.06 -3.63 11.09
C ALA A 83 -1.45 -3.67 11.73
N ARG A 84 -2.48 -3.14 11.03
CA ARG A 84 -3.86 -3.15 11.54
C ARG A 84 -4.43 -4.55 11.70
N HIS A 85 -4.09 -5.45 10.79
CA HIS A 85 -4.55 -6.85 10.78
C HIS A 85 -3.43 -7.82 11.21
N ALA A 86 -2.53 -7.37 12.08
CA ALA A 86 -1.44 -8.20 12.58
C ALA A 86 -1.97 -9.51 13.18
N GLY A 87 -1.36 -10.62 12.76
CA GLY A 87 -1.74 -11.98 13.16
C GLY A 87 -3.01 -12.53 12.47
N LEU A 88 -3.75 -11.74 11.70
CA LEU A 88 -4.89 -12.20 10.91
C LEU A 88 -4.53 -12.53 9.46
N VAL A 89 -3.64 -11.72 8.88
CA VAL A 89 -3.28 -11.78 7.47
C VAL A 89 -1.77 -11.71 7.31
N ARG A 90 -1.28 -12.27 6.21
CA ARG A 90 0.13 -12.21 5.82
C ARG A 90 0.26 -11.91 4.34
N LEU A 91 1.39 -11.33 3.94
CA LEU A 91 1.75 -11.27 2.52
C LEU A 91 2.18 -12.65 2.03
N VAL A 92 1.83 -12.96 0.79
CA VAL A 92 2.27 -14.16 0.09
C VAL A 92 3.01 -13.78 -1.18
N ALA A 93 3.98 -14.60 -1.57
CA ALA A 93 4.76 -14.37 -2.77
C ALA A 93 3.87 -14.42 -4.02
N ALA A 94 4.11 -13.48 -4.93
CA ALA A 94 3.53 -13.54 -6.28
C ALA A 94 4.03 -14.80 -7.02
N PRO A 95 3.24 -15.34 -7.97
CA PRO A 95 3.66 -16.48 -8.78
C PRO A 95 4.95 -16.18 -9.57
N ALA A 96 5.69 -17.23 -9.96
CA ALA A 96 6.99 -17.09 -10.64
C ALA A 96 6.95 -16.12 -11.82
N TRP A 97 6.01 -16.33 -12.76
CA TRP A 97 5.85 -15.45 -13.93
C TRP A 97 5.70 -13.97 -13.57
N ALA A 98 5.03 -13.64 -12.46
CA ALA A 98 4.85 -12.26 -12.04
C ALA A 98 6.14 -11.70 -11.46
N ARG A 99 6.87 -12.50 -10.67
CA ARG A 99 8.16 -12.12 -10.08
C ARG A 99 9.23 -11.89 -11.15
N ASP A 100 9.20 -12.68 -12.22
CA ASP A 100 10.16 -12.56 -13.32
C ASP A 100 9.97 -11.26 -14.11
N LEU A 101 8.74 -10.71 -14.13
CA LEU A 101 8.37 -9.48 -14.83
C LEU A 101 8.40 -8.22 -13.96
N SER A 102 8.81 -8.33 -12.69
CA SER A 102 8.71 -7.24 -11.72
C SER A 102 9.94 -7.12 -10.83
N THR A 103 9.98 -6.02 -10.07
CA THR A 103 10.93 -5.78 -9.00
C THR A 103 10.26 -5.89 -7.64
N PRO A 104 11.04 -6.14 -6.58
CA PRO A 104 10.50 -6.09 -5.23
C PRO A 104 9.99 -4.73 -4.78
N GLY A 105 9.00 -4.75 -3.89
CA GLY A 105 8.54 -3.57 -3.18
C GLY A 105 9.66 -2.95 -2.34
N LEU A 106 9.53 -1.65 -2.09
CA LEU A 106 10.53 -0.86 -1.39
C LEU A 106 10.50 -1.12 0.12
N ALA A 107 11.68 -1.15 0.74
CA ALA A 107 11.81 -1.23 2.20
C ALA A 107 11.77 0.16 2.87
N SER A 108 12.12 1.21 2.13
CA SER A 108 12.24 2.58 2.65
C SER A 108 11.86 3.60 1.58
N TRP A 109 11.28 4.72 2.01
CA TRP A 109 10.93 5.87 1.17
C TRP A 109 10.80 7.12 2.04
N SER A 110 10.65 8.27 1.39
CA SER A 110 10.38 9.56 2.05
C SER A 110 8.99 10.08 1.68
N VAL A 111 8.41 10.87 2.57
CA VAL A 111 7.07 11.45 2.41
C VAL A 111 7.19 12.96 2.16
N PRO A 112 6.57 13.52 1.10
CA PRO A 112 6.61 14.94 0.83
C PRO A 112 5.75 15.72 1.83
N GLY A 113 6.19 16.91 2.21
CA GLY A 113 5.36 17.87 2.95
C GLY A 113 4.23 18.45 2.10
N ALA A 114 3.20 19.02 2.72
CA ALA A 114 2.10 19.65 1.96
C ALA A 114 2.54 20.83 1.09
N ALA A 115 3.59 21.54 1.51
CA ALA A 115 4.17 22.66 0.78
C ALA A 115 5.25 22.21 -0.23
N TYR A 116 5.35 20.92 -0.57
CA TYR A 116 6.41 20.38 -1.43
C TYR A 116 6.62 21.16 -2.74
N GLY A 117 5.55 21.68 -3.35
CA GLY A 117 5.66 22.51 -4.56
C GLY A 117 6.49 23.78 -4.38
N ALA A 118 6.54 24.34 -3.16
CA ALA A 118 7.30 25.54 -2.81
C ALA A 118 8.61 25.21 -2.06
N THR A 119 8.58 24.26 -1.13
CA THR A 119 9.73 23.98 -0.23
C THR A 119 10.57 22.80 -0.69
N ARG A 120 10.02 21.89 -1.51
CA ARG A 120 10.58 20.57 -1.85
C ARG A 120 10.96 19.72 -0.64
N GLU A 121 10.36 20.01 0.50
CA GLU A 121 10.65 19.34 1.76
C GLU A 121 10.09 17.91 1.79
N VAL A 122 10.92 16.96 2.23
CA VAL A 122 10.58 15.56 2.39
C VAL A 122 11.01 15.09 3.77
N PHE A 123 10.24 14.16 4.33
CA PHE A 123 10.44 13.62 5.67
C PHE A 123 10.72 12.12 5.58
N ALA A 124 11.74 11.66 6.30
CA ALA A 124 12.04 10.24 6.45
C ALA A 124 11.24 9.60 7.59
N ARG A 125 10.85 10.40 8.59
CA ARG A 125 10.09 9.96 9.77
C ARG A 125 8.91 10.88 10.03
N PHE A 126 7.89 10.35 10.70
CA PHE A 126 6.67 11.10 10.97
C PHE A 126 6.88 12.21 12.00
N GLU A 127 7.80 11.99 12.95
CA GLU A 127 8.14 12.90 14.03
C GLU A 127 8.75 14.21 13.52
N ASP A 128 9.39 14.18 12.35
CA ASP A 128 10.02 15.35 11.73
C ASP A 128 8.99 16.30 11.10
N VAL A 129 7.73 15.86 10.97
CA VAL A 129 6.66 16.63 10.33
C VAL A 129 6.11 17.67 11.30
N SER A 130 6.46 18.94 11.09
CA SER A 130 6.08 20.04 12.00
C SER A 130 4.56 20.25 12.15
N ASN A 131 3.75 20.00 11.12
CA ASN A 131 2.28 20.11 11.20
C ASN A 131 1.57 19.04 10.33
N PRO A 132 1.43 17.80 10.84
CA PRO A 132 0.99 16.65 10.03
C PRO A 132 -0.47 16.75 9.58
N LYS A 133 -1.36 17.30 10.42
CA LYS A 133 -2.79 17.48 10.09
C LYS A 133 -2.97 18.45 8.92
N LYS A 134 -2.32 19.61 8.99
CA LYS A 134 -2.33 20.59 7.89
C LYS A 134 -1.68 20.00 6.65
N ALA A 135 -0.66 19.15 6.84
CA ALA A 135 0.04 18.50 5.75
C ALA A 135 -0.71 17.32 5.11
N ARG A 136 -1.83 16.87 5.69
CA ARG A 136 -2.51 15.62 5.34
C ARG A 136 -1.54 14.42 5.36
N VAL A 137 -0.55 14.46 6.25
CA VAL A 137 0.44 13.42 6.45
C VAL A 137 0.04 12.58 7.66
N ALA A 138 0.04 11.26 7.50
CA ALA A 138 -0.25 10.31 8.57
C ALA A 138 0.97 9.43 8.86
N ALA A 139 1.11 8.94 10.09
CA ALA A 139 2.19 8.01 10.46
C ALA A 139 2.21 6.74 9.59
N THR A 140 1.04 6.28 9.14
CA THR A 140 0.88 5.13 8.23
C THR A 140 1.45 5.34 6.82
N MET A 141 1.84 6.58 6.47
CA MET A 141 2.48 6.89 5.18
C MET A 141 3.98 6.61 5.18
N PHE A 142 4.59 6.37 6.34
CA PHE A 142 6.02 6.18 6.50
C PHE A 142 6.42 4.69 6.48
N PRO A 143 7.70 4.38 6.20
CA PRO A 143 8.20 3.02 6.30
C PRO A 143 7.94 2.40 7.69
N PRO A 144 7.53 1.13 7.77
CA PRO A 144 7.31 0.46 9.04
C PRO A 144 8.64 0.25 9.79
N ALA A 145 8.64 0.50 11.11
CA ALA A 145 9.80 0.23 11.95
C ALA A 145 10.15 -1.26 12.02
N ASP A 146 9.13 -2.13 11.94
CA ASP A 146 9.24 -3.56 12.24
C ASP A 146 9.63 -4.42 11.02
N GLY A 147 10.17 -3.82 9.95
CA GLY A 147 10.70 -4.56 8.80
C GLY A 147 9.67 -5.45 8.10
N ALA A 148 8.44 -4.96 7.92
CA ALA A 148 7.37 -5.70 7.23
C ALA A 148 7.87 -6.31 5.91
N PRO A 149 7.38 -7.50 5.49
CA PRO A 149 7.89 -8.24 4.33
C PRO A 149 7.43 -7.63 2.99
N LEU A 150 7.66 -6.33 2.80
CA LEU A 150 7.30 -5.55 1.61
C LEU A 150 8.03 -6.01 0.35
N ALA A 151 9.17 -6.68 0.53
CA ALA A 151 9.86 -7.43 -0.52
C ALA A 151 9.08 -8.64 -1.06
N LEU A 152 7.83 -8.88 -0.65
CA LEU A 152 6.88 -9.79 -1.31
C LEU A 152 5.93 -9.06 -2.27
N ALA A 153 5.67 -7.78 -2.06
CA ALA A 153 4.89 -6.96 -2.99
C ALA A 153 5.70 -6.68 -4.26
N ARG A 154 5.03 -6.52 -5.41
CA ARG A 154 5.65 -6.43 -6.74
C ARG A 154 5.42 -5.07 -7.38
N ARG A 155 6.48 -4.49 -7.92
CA ARG A 155 6.48 -3.29 -8.76
C ARG A 155 6.74 -3.70 -10.20
N PHE A 156 5.78 -3.45 -11.07
CA PHE A 156 5.94 -3.59 -12.52
C PHE A 156 6.39 -2.24 -13.05
N LEU A 157 7.66 -2.16 -13.46
CA LEU A 157 8.28 -0.94 -13.92
C LEU A 157 8.29 -0.89 -15.46
N PRO A 158 7.92 0.25 -16.09
CA PRO A 158 7.83 0.37 -17.54
C PRO A 158 9.12 0.11 -18.33
N SER A 159 10.29 0.25 -17.69
CA SER A 159 11.59 0.33 -18.36
C SER A 159 12.50 -0.88 -18.13
N GLU A 160 12.13 -1.81 -17.27
CA GLU A 160 13.07 -2.86 -16.84
C GLU A 160 12.75 -4.22 -17.46
N LYS A 161 11.65 -4.85 -17.01
CA LYS A 161 11.38 -6.26 -17.27
C LYS A 161 10.08 -6.50 -18.05
N CYS A 162 9.30 -5.45 -18.25
CA CYS A 162 8.01 -5.51 -18.91
C CYS A 162 7.75 -4.19 -19.64
N ASP A 163 7.64 -4.23 -20.97
CA ASP A 163 7.31 -3.05 -21.79
C ASP A 163 5.81 -2.72 -21.65
N SER A 164 5.44 -2.24 -20.46
CA SER A 164 4.07 -1.95 -20.09
C SER A 164 3.94 -0.64 -19.30
N GLY A 165 2.78 -0.42 -18.69
CA GLY A 165 2.61 0.69 -17.74
C GLY A 165 3.17 0.33 -16.36
N GLY A 166 3.37 1.35 -15.53
CA GLY A 166 3.69 1.17 -14.12
C GLY A 166 2.49 0.58 -13.38
N PHE A 167 2.75 -0.44 -12.57
CA PHE A 167 1.72 -1.11 -11.78
C PHE A 167 2.31 -1.65 -10.47
N PHE A 168 1.50 -1.72 -9.42
CA PHE A 168 1.88 -2.29 -8.14
C PHE A 168 0.87 -3.36 -7.73
N VAL A 169 1.38 -4.47 -7.18
CA VAL A 169 0.55 -5.59 -6.70
C VAL A 169 1.07 -6.11 -5.37
N ALA A 170 0.17 -6.30 -4.41
CA ALA A 170 0.43 -7.05 -3.18
C ALA A 170 -0.64 -8.12 -2.98
N ILE A 171 -0.24 -9.33 -2.60
CA ILE A 171 -1.14 -10.45 -2.37
C ILE A 171 -1.16 -10.77 -0.88
N PHE A 172 -2.36 -10.76 -0.30
CA PHE A 172 -2.63 -11.12 1.07
C PHE A 172 -3.30 -12.49 1.13
N GLU A 173 -3.01 -13.24 2.18
CA GLU A 173 -3.71 -14.46 2.56
C GLU A 173 -4.21 -14.33 3.99
N ARG A 174 -5.47 -14.74 4.24
CA ARG A 174 -6.01 -14.78 5.60
C ARG A 174 -5.51 -16.04 6.31
N SER A 175 -4.53 -15.85 7.19
CA SER A 175 -3.84 -16.92 7.89
C SER A 175 -4.47 -17.31 9.23
N ALA A 176 -5.44 -16.55 9.74
CA ALA A 176 -6.17 -16.89 10.96
C ALA A 176 -7.67 -16.62 10.84
N GLU A 177 -8.47 -17.49 11.46
CA GLU A 177 -9.92 -17.41 11.45
C GLU A 177 -10.43 -16.26 12.35
N ARG A 178 -9.77 -16.08 13.51
CA ARG A 178 -10.05 -15.04 14.51
C ARG A 178 -8.80 -14.23 14.83
N ARG A 179 -9.01 -12.98 15.27
CA ARG A 179 -7.90 -12.11 15.67
C ARG A 179 -7.24 -12.75 16.90
N PRO A 180 -5.92 -12.98 16.89
CA PRO A 180 -5.24 -13.42 18.09
C PRO A 180 -5.43 -12.36 19.20
N PRO A 181 -5.51 -12.78 20.47
CA PRO A 181 -5.53 -11.83 21.58
C PRO A 181 -4.31 -10.91 21.48
N ALA A 182 -4.48 -9.63 21.79
CA ALA A 182 -3.38 -8.68 21.79
C ALA A 182 -2.28 -9.19 22.72
N ALA A 183 -1.02 -9.17 22.28
CA ALA A 183 0.10 -9.47 23.15
C ALA A 183 0.03 -8.55 24.38
N PRO A 184 0.29 -9.05 25.60
CA PRO A 184 0.35 -8.20 26.78
C PRO A 184 1.37 -7.08 26.52
N ARG A 185 0.97 -5.82 26.75
CA ARG A 185 1.91 -4.71 26.72
C ARG A 185 3.01 -5.04 27.72
N ALA A 186 4.28 -5.02 27.27
CA ALA A 186 5.41 -5.12 28.17
C ALA A 186 5.29 -4.03 29.26
N PRO A 187 5.66 -4.34 30.52
CA PRO A 187 5.51 -3.43 31.65
C PRO A 187 6.25 -2.10 31.44
#